data_AF-X6PAT7-F1
#
_entry.id   AF-X6PAT7-F1
#
_cell.length_a   1.000
_cell.length_b   1.000
_cell.length_c   1.000
_cell.angle_alpha   90.00
_cell.angle_beta   90.00
_cell.angle_gamma   90.00
#
_symmetry.space_group_name_H-M   'P 1'
#
loop_
_entity.id
_entity.type
_entity.pdbx_description
1 polymer ?
#
loop_
_entity_poly.entity_id
_entity_poly.type
_entity_poly.pdbx_seq_one_letter_code
_entity_poly.pdbx_strand_id
1 'polypeptide(L)'
;MGAHKPLHLSNTAFFDICLGWKGICVEPSSTFDEFAGIRSCSMAKHCMWSRTEPLRMLFRSEGDASLIIDEKEQQRIHKLQPEVAKRIFECNGISALDLFDRFNARDKHGNEVSLKSDIPEQKIPIDFISLDVEGAEAEVLKCFPFDKYDVKVWTIEVNRNELGIDEIMLAHGYVKDYHLTFFQSRLDAVYVKRPAPMQVPWQTHEEWLQWKKGKENTFKNRKPRIHFTSKVGILTCNISTNSS
;
A
#
# COMPACT_ATOMS: atom_id res chain seq x y z
N MET A 1 4.65 6.20 -0.84
CA MET A 1 3.69 5.41 -1.63
C MET A 1 2.50 6.33 -1.84
N GLY A 2 2.26 6.75 -3.09
CA GLY A 2 1.48 7.95 -3.40
C GLY A 2 2.27 9.20 -3.04
N ALA A 3 3.20 9.56 -3.92
CA ALA A 3 4.20 10.58 -3.64
C ALA A 3 3.73 12.00 -4.00
N HIS A 4 2.73 12.10 -4.88
CA HIS A 4 2.25 13.32 -5.51
C HIS A 4 3.37 14.16 -6.15
N LYS A 5 3.05 15.38 -6.55
CA LYS A 5 3.95 16.37 -7.13
C LYS A 5 4.85 16.95 -6.03
N PRO A 6 6.17 17.07 -6.22
CA PRO A 6 7.08 17.39 -5.11
C PRO A 6 6.83 18.74 -4.42
N LEU A 7 6.31 19.73 -5.14
CA LEU A 7 6.04 21.07 -4.61
C LEU A 7 4.55 21.34 -4.36
N HIS A 8 3.72 20.30 -4.39
CA HIS A 8 2.28 20.42 -4.23
C HIS A 8 1.70 19.13 -3.64
N LEU A 9 1.14 19.18 -2.43
CA LEU A 9 0.49 18.03 -1.76
C LEU A 9 1.39 16.78 -1.59
N SER A 10 2.70 16.96 -1.36
CA SER A 10 3.62 15.82 -1.18
C SER A 10 4.01 15.60 0.28
N ASN A 11 3.74 14.39 0.78
CA ASN A 11 4.21 13.93 2.11
C ASN A 11 5.69 13.52 2.11
N THR A 12 6.36 13.52 0.96
CA THR A 12 7.69 12.91 0.79
C THR A 12 8.77 13.87 0.27
N ALA A 13 8.40 15.02 -0.29
CA ALA A 13 9.37 15.97 -0.86
C ALA A 13 10.38 16.54 0.14
N PHE A 14 9.97 16.72 1.40
CA PHE A 14 10.90 17.12 2.46
C PHE A 14 12.01 16.09 2.66
N PHE A 15 11.67 14.80 2.71
CA PHE A 15 12.66 13.73 2.89
C PHE A 15 13.55 13.57 1.67
N ASP A 16 12.97 13.56 0.46
CA ASP A 16 13.76 13.37 -0.76
C ASP A 16 14.60 14.61 -1.11
N ILE A 17 13.97 15.77 -1.33
CA ILE A 17 14.65 16.95 -1.87
C ILE A 17 15.47 17.64 -0.77
N CYS A 18 14.86 17.88 0.39
CA CYS A 18 15.49 18.69 1.43
C CYS A 18 16.49 17.88 2.27
N LEU A 19 16.21 16.61 2.57
CA LEU A 19 17.09 15.74 3.34
C LEU A 19 17.93 14.79 2.49
N GLY A 20 17.73 14.78 1.16
CA GLY A 20 18.53 13.99 0.24
C GLY A 20 18.28 12.48 0.30
N TRP A 21 17.16 12.03 0.88
CA TRP A 21 16.84 10.61 0.97
C TRP A 21 16.77 9.96 -0.41
N LYS A 22 17.20 8.71 -0.50
CA LYS A 22 17.34 7.99 -1.77
C LYS A 22 16.49 6.72 -1.81
N GLY A 23 15.24 6.83 -1.38
CA GLY A 23 14.28 5.72 -1.38
C GLY A 23 13.55 5.53 -2.72
N ILE A 24 12.30 5.08 -2.65
CA ILE A 24 11.42 4.88 -3.80
C ILE A 24 10.16 5.75 -3.61
N CYS A 25 9.83 6.53 -4.63
CA CYS A 25 8.59 7.29 -4.73
C CYS A 25 7.70 6.67 -5.80
N VAL A 26 6.42 6.48 -5.49
CA VAL A 26 5.45 5.81 -6.37
C VAL A 26 4.31 6.78 -6.64
N GLU A 27 4.03 7.05 -7.91
CA GLU A 27 3.04 8.05 -8.32
C GLU A 27 2.49 7.76 -9.74
N PRO A 28 1.16 7.59 -9.93
CA PRO A 28 0.59 7.26 -11.24
C PRO A 28 0.22 8.46 -12.13
N SER A 29 0.34 9.71 -11.65
CA SER A 29 -0.16 10.90 -12.37
C SER A 29 0.34 11.03 -13.82
N SER A 30 -0.50 11.65 -14.66
CA SER A 30 -0.15 11.95 -16.05
C SER A 30 1.05 12.91 -16.16
N THR A 31 1.23 13.77 -15.17
CA THR A 31 2.34 14.75 -15.07
C THR A 31 3.63 14.15 -14.50
N PHE A 32 3.68 12.83 -14.24
CA PHE A 32 4.83 12.16 -13.62
C PHE A 32 6.17 12.55 -14.26
N ASP A 33 6.24 12.57 -15.59
CA ASP A 33 7.48 12.80 -16.34
C ASP A 33 7.99 14.25 -16.18
N GLU A 34 7.13 15.19 -15.77
CA GLU A 34 7.49 16.59 -15.53
C GLU A 34 8.33 16.77 -14.26
N PHE A 35 8.16 15.88 -13.28
CA PHE A 35 8.83 16.00 -11.98
C PHE A 35 9.66 14.78 -11.57
N ALA A 36 9.63 13.69 -12.33
CA ALA A 36 10.44 12.52 -11.99
C ALA A 36 11.94 12.85 -11.92
N GLY A 37 12.43 13.72 -12.80
CA GLY A 37 13.84 14.11 -12.86
C GLY A 37 14.32 15.04 -11.73
N ILE A 38 13.41 15.71 -11.02
CA ILE A 38 13.78 16.59 -9.89
C ILE A 38 13.88 15.82 -8.56
N ARG A 39 13.45 14.56 -8.55
CA ARG A 39 13.39 13.73 -7.35
C ARG A 39 14.70 13.02 -7.10
N SER A 40 15.14 12.99 -5.84
CA SER A 40 16.35 12.26 -5.44
C SER A 40 16.12 10.76 -5.31
N CYS A 41 14.88 10.34 -5.07
CA CYS A 41 14.45 8.94 -4.98
C CYS A 41 14.27 8.31 -6.36
N SER A 42 14.34 6.98 -6.43
CA SER A 42 13.86 6.22 -7.58
C SER A 42 12.36 6.48 -7.78
N MET A 43 11.96 6.85 -8.99
CA MET A 43 10.58 7.19 -9.32
C MET A 43 9.89 6.02 -10.05
N ALA A 44 8.76 5.56 -9.52
CA ALA A 44 7.95 4.47 -10.07
C ALA A 44 6.59 5.02 -10.55
N LYS A 45 6.36 5.01 -11.87
CA LYS A 45 5.09 5.46 -12.48
C LYS A 45 4.01 4.38 -12.38
N HIS A 46 3.53 4.15 -11.17
CA HIS A 46 2.57 3.11 -10.84
C HIS A 46 1.55 3.58 -9.81
N CYS A 47 0.40 2.90 -9.77
CA CYS A 47 -0.58 3.05 -8.70
C CYS A 47 -0.33 1.97 -7.65
N MET A 48 -0.23 2.33 -6.38
CA MET A 48 -0.06 1.33 -5.32
C MET A 48 -1.37 0.59 -5.09
N TRP A 49 -1.31 -0.73 -5.07
CA TRP A 49 -2.49 -1.57 -4.89
C TRP A 49 -2.16 -2.89 -4.20
N SER A 50 -3.20 -3.67 -3.90
CA SER A 50 -3.06 -5.01 -3.33
C SER A 50 -2.39 -6.01 -4.29
N ARG A 51 -2.44 -5.75 -5.61
CA ARG A 51 -1.95 -6.63 -6.68
C ARG A 51 -1.37 -5.83 -7.83
N THR A 52 -0.46 -6.45 -8.57
CA THR A 52 0.05 -5.89 -9.82
C THR A 52 -0.89 -6.25 -10.96
N GLU A 53 -1.74 -5.30 -11.33
CA GLU A 53 -2.75 -5.45 -12.38
C GLU A 53 -3.13 -4.07 -12.94
N PRO A 54 -3.70 -3.98 -14.16
CA PRO A 54 -4.27 -2.73 -14.64
C PRO A 54 -5.38 -2.23 -13.73
N LEU A 55 -5.39 -0.94 -13.43
CA LEU A 55 -6.36 -0.27 -12.57
C LEU A 55 -6.93 0.96 -13.25
N ARG A 56 -8.06 1.43 -12.71
CA ARG A 56 -8.66 2.70 -13.08
C ARG A 56 -8.74 3.61 -11.86
N MET A 57 -8.40 4.88 -12.06
CA MET A 57 -8.46 5.91 -11.04
C MET A 57 -9.35 7.06 -11.49
N LEU A 58 -10.03 7.67 -10.53
CA LEU A 58 -10.75 8.92 -10.71
C LEU A 58 -9.88 10.08 -10.26
N PHE A 59 -9.60 11.00 -11.18
CA PHE A 59 -8.89 12.24 -10.88
C PHE A 59 -9.88 13.38 -10.61
N ARG A 60 -9.50 14.36 -9.79
CA ARG A 60 -10.15 15.67 -9.69
C ARG A 60 -9.93 16.46 -10.96
N SER A 61 -10.77 17.47 -11.18
CA SER A 61 -10.73 18.35 -12.37
C SER A 61 -9.38 19.01 -12.61
N GLU A 62 -8.49 19.02 -11.61
CA GLU A 62 -7.16 19.64 -11.66
C GLU A 62 -6.00 18.63 -11.81
N GLY A 63 -6.29 17.38 -12.16
CA GLY A 63 -5.24 16.39 -12.42
C GLY A 63 -4.59 15.79 -11.16
N ASP A 64 -5.26 15.91 -10.02
CA ASP A 64 -4.91 15.19 -8.80
C ASP A 64 -5.76 13.91 -8.67
N ALA A 65 -5.11 12.79 -8.35
CA ALA A 65 -5.81 11.55 -8.02
C ALA A 65 -6.76 11.77 -6.81
N SER A 66 -7.87 11.04 -6.73
CA SER A 66 -8.79 11.16 -5.59
C SER A 66 -9.43 9.87 -5.12
N LEU A 67 -9.41 8.84 -5.99
CA LEU A 67 -10.04 7.57 -5.70
C LEU A 67 -9.56 6.50 -6.68
N ILE A 68 -9.21 5.32 -6.18
CA ILE A 68 -9.10 4.10 -6.99
C ILE A 68 -10.50 3.54 -7.23
N ILE A 69 -10.84 3.27 -8.49
CA ILE A 69 -12.14 2.73 -8.87
C ILE A 69 -12.07 1.21 -8.81
N ASP A 70 -12.51 0.66 -7.68
CA ASP A 70 -12.78 -0.77 -7.55
C ASP A 70 -14.21 -1.12 -8.03
N GLU A 71 -14.60 -2.39 -7.95
CA GLU A 71 -15.94 -2.85 -8.35
C GLU A 71 -17.08 -2.16 -7.58
N LYS A 72 -16.86 -1.83 -6.30
CA LYS A 72 -17.86 -1.18 -5.45
C LYS A 72 -18.04 0.28 -5.86
N GLU A 73 -16.94 0.98 -6.07
CA GLU A 73 -16.95 2.36 -6.54
C GLU A 73 -17.47 2.44 -7.97
N GLN A 74 -17.21 1.45 -8.82
CA GLN A 74 -17.76 1.42 -10.18
C GLN A 74 -19.30 1.39 -10.20
N GLN A 75 -19.94 0.66 -9.27
CA GLN A 75 -21.40 0.65 -9.14
C GLN A 75 -21.95 2.00 -8.66
N ARG A 76 -21.21 2.68 -7.79
CA ARG A 76 -21.53 4.02 -7.29
C ARG A 76 -21.33 5.09 -8.39
N ILE A 77 -20.28 4.93 -9.20
CA ILE A 77 -19.92 5.78 -10.34
C ILE A 77 -20.85 5.57 -11.55
N HIS A 78 -21.44 4.38 -11.73
CA HIS A 78 -22.44 4.14 -12.78
C HIS A 78 -23.67 5.07 -12.67
N LYS A 79 -23.87 5.71 -11.51
CA LYS A 79 -24.91 6.72 -11.29
C LYS A 79 -24.44 8.16 -11.54
N LEU A 80 -23.18 8.37 -11.91
CA LEU A 80 -22.60 9.70 -12.11
C LEU A 80 -22.81 10.21 -13.54
N GLN A 81 -22.87 11.54 -13.64
CA GLN A 81 -23.04 12.26 -14.91
C GLN A 81 -21.85 12.01 -15.86
N PRO A 82 -22.06 12.11 -17.20
CA PRO A 82 -21.02 11.87 -18.22
C PRO A 82 -19.69 12.61 -18.00
N GLU A 83 -19.73 13.77 -17.34
CA GLU A 83 -18.56 14.60 -17.04
C GLU A 83 -17.59 13.95 -16.05
N VAL A 84 -18.06 13.02 -15.20
CA VAL A 84 -17.18 12.28 -14.27
C VAL A 84 -16.46 11.14 -14.99
N ALA A 85 -17.09 10.51 -15.98
CA ALA A 85 -16.46 9.44 -16.76
C ALA A 85 -15.23 9.93 -17.54
N LYS A 86 -15.23 11.20 -17.97
CA LYS A 86 -14.08 11.85 -18.64
C LYS A 86 -12.85 12.02 -17.73
N ARG A 87 -12.99 11.83 -16.43
CA ARG A 87 -11.93 11.98 -15.42
C ARG A 87 -11.36 10.65 -14.94
N ILE A 88 -11.77 9.55 -15.58
CA ILE A 88 -11.27 8.20 -15.30
C ILE A 88 -10.06 7.94 -16.18
N PHE A 89 -8.96 7.52 -15.57
CA PHE A 89 -7.73 7.14 -16.28
C PHE A 89 -7.27 5.76 -15.87
N GLU A 90 -6.62 5.08 -16.83
CA GLU A 90 -5.99 3.79 -16.61
C GLU A 90 -4.57 3.98 -16.10
N CYS A 91 -4.19 3.18 -15.11
CA CYS A 91 -2.85 3.15 -14.57
C CYS A 91 -2.43 1.71 -14.28
N ASN A 92 -1.13 1.44 -14.32
CA ASN A 92 -0.61 0.13 -13.93
C ASN A 92 -0.51 0.05 -12.41
N GLY A 93 -1.35 -0.76 -11.79
CA GLY A 93 -1.23 -1.13 -10.38
C GLY A 93 0.05 -1.90 -10.11
N ILE A 94 0.62 -1.72 -8.92
CA ILE A 94 1.78 -2.47 -8.43
C ILE A 94 1.57 -2.85 -6.97
N SER A 95 1.87 -4.12 -6.64
CA SER A 95 1.92 -4.58 -5.26
C SER A 95 3.19 -4.08 -4.56
N ALA A 96 3.19 -4.03 -3.23
CA ALA A 96 4.40 -3.67 -2.48
C ALA A 96 5.56 -4.65 -2.74
N LEU A 97 5.27 -5.95 -2.86
CA LEU A 97 6.27 -6.97 -3.16
C LEU A 97 6.92 -6.72 -4.53
N ASP A 98 6.09 -6.54 -5.57
CA ASP A 98 6.58 -6.30 -6.92
C ASP A 98 7.32 -4.95 -7.04
N LEU A 99 6.90 -3.94 -6.29
CA LEU A 99 7.61 -2.66 -6.22
C LEU A 99 9.04 -2.87 -5.72
N PHE A 100 9.19 -3.56 -4.59
CA PHE A 100 10.50 -3.82 -3.98
C PHE A 100 11.36 -4.77 -4.81
N ASP A 101 10.74 -5.63 -5.62
CA ASP A 101 11.47 -6.50 -6.55
C ASP A 101 11.94 -5.78 -7.83
N ARG A 102 11.22 -4.74 -8.27
CA ARG A 102 11.50 -4.07 -9.56
C ARG A 102 12.32 -2.79 -9.42
N PHE A 103 12.25 -2.14 -8.26
CA PHE A 103 12.88 -0.85 -8.04
C PHE A 103 13.91 -0.95 -6.94
N ASN A 104 15.13 -0.52 -7.25
CA ASN A 104 16.18 -0.40 -6.27
C ASN A 104 16.01 0.89 -5.45
N ALA A 105 16.33 0.80 -4.17
CA ALA A 105 16.54 1.96 -3.32
C ALA A 105 18.04 2.29 -3.28
N ARG A 106 18.41 3.36 -2.58
CA ARG A 106 19.79 3.60 -2.18
C ARG A 106 19.88 3.87 -0.70
N ASP A 107 20.98 3.46 -0.10
CA ASP A 107 21.28 3.76 1.29
C ASP A 107 21.67 5.25 1.48
N LYS A 108 21.93 5.64 2.73
CA LYS A 108 22.39 6.99 3.09
C LYS A 108 23.75 7.38 2.47
N HIS A 109 24.49 6.42 1.92
CA HIS A 109 25.76 6.64 1.24
C HIS A 109 25.59 6.71 -0.28
N GLY A 110 24.37 6.54 -0.80
CA GLY A 110 24.05 6.57 -2.22
C GLY A 110 24.30 5.24 -2.94
N ASN A 111 24.69 4.18 -2.22
CA ASN A 111 24.87 2.85 -2.78
C ASN A 111 23.52 2.23 -3.10
N GLU A 112 23.42 1.58 -4.25
CA GLU A 112 22.22 0.86 -4.64
C GLU A 112 21.98 -0.32 -3.70
N VAL A 113 20.75 -0.42 -3.19
CA VAL A 113 20.29 -1.49 -2.29
C VAL A 113 19.10 -2.16 -2.95
N SER A 114 19.25 -3.46 -3.20
CA SER A 114 18.13 -4.32 -3.61
C SER A 114 17.19 -4.49 -2.43
N LEU A 115 15.89 -4.26 -2.66
CA LEU A 115 14.84 -4.57 -1.69
C LEU A 115 14.22 -5.95 -1.94
N LYS A 116 14.81 -6.77 -2.83
CA LYS A 116 14.39 -8.17 -3.02
C LYS A 116 14.66 -8.98 -1.78
N SER A 117 13.60 -9.56 -1.24
CA SER A 117 13.68 -10.45 -0.08
C SER A 117 13.80 -11.91 -0.52
N ASP A 118 14.98 -12.28 -1.00
CA ASP A 118 15.31 -13.64 -1.45
C ASP A 118 15.72 -14.57 -0.29
N ILE A 119 15.97 -14.01 0.90
CA ILE A 119 16.42 -14.74 2.09
C ILE A 119 15.21 -14.93 3.03
N PRO A 120 14.71 -16.17 3.24
CA PRO A 120 13.45 -16.43 3.95
C PRO A 120 13.37 -15.96 5.40
N GLU A 121 14.51 -15.74 6.07
CA GLU A 121 14.59 -15.44 7.51
C GLU A 121 15.12 -14.04 7.81
N GLN A 122 15.56 -13.30 6.80
CA GLN A 122 16.14 -11.97 6.97
C GLN A 122 15.15 -10.90 6.56
N LYS A 123 14.67 -10.12 7.53
CA LYS A 123 13.88 -8.93 7.23
C LYS A 123 14.77 -7.81 6.72
N ILE A 124 14.35 -7.16 5.64
CA ILE A 124 15.04 -5.98 5.10
C ILE A 124 14.61 -4.76 5.91
N PRO A 125 15.55 -4.03 6.54
CA PRO A 125 15.21 -2.84 7.32
C PRO A 125 14.81 -1.69 6.40
N ILE A 126 13.69 -1.05 6.72
CA ILE A 126 13.22 0.18 6.07
C ILE A 126 12.99 1.22 7.16
N ASP A 127 13.62 2.37 7.05
CA ASP A 127 13.50 3.41 8.09
C ASP A 127 12.10 4.03 8.12
N PHE A 128 11.51 4.27 6.96
CA PHE A 128 10.24 4.99 6.86
C PHE A 128 9.44 4.62 5.62
N ILE A 129 8.12 4.52 5.78
CA ILE A 129 7.17 4.49 4.67
C ILE A 129 6.09 5.56 4.92
N SER A 130 5.89 6.43 3.94
CA SER A 130 4.67 7.23 3.82
C SER A 130 3.70 6.51 2.89
N LEU A 131 2.46 6.29 3.36
CA LEU A 131 1.39 5.59 2.65
C LEU A 131 0.16 6.48 2.59
N ASP A 132 -0.07 7.06 1.42
CA ASP A 132 -1.20 7.93 1.11
C ASP A 132 -1.64 7.58 -0.31
N VAL A 133 -2.65 6.73 -0.45
CA VAL A 133 -2.99 6.08 -1.74
C VAL A 133 -4.49 6.23 -2.05
N GLU A 134 -5.06 7.36 -1.63
CA GLU A 134 -6.41 7.82 -1.98
C GLU A 134 -7.51 6.85 -1.55
N GLY A 135 -7.36 6.26 -0.36
CA GLY A 135 -8.36 5.39 0.29
C GLY A 135 -8.12 3.89 0.12
N ALA A 136 -7.00 3.49 -0.49
CA ALA A 136 -6.62 2.09 -0.67
C ALA A 136 -5.63 1.58 0.40
N GLU A 137 -5.37 2.36 1.45
CA GLU A 137 -4.33 2.10 2.45
C GLU A 137 -4.53 0.72 3.07
N ALA A 138 -5.77 0.43 3.50
CA ALA A 138 -6.11 -0.87 4.08
C ALA A 138 -5.95 -2.04 3.09
N GLU A 139 -6.19 -1.84 1.79
CA GLU A 139 -6.01 -2.90 0.79
C GLU A 139 -4.52 -3.15 0.49
N VAL A 140 -3.71 -2.08 0.46
CA VAL A 140 -2.24 -2.20 0.37
C VAL A 140 -1.69 -2.92 1.60
N LEU A 141 -2.11 -2.53 2.81
CA LEU A 141 -1.60 -3.11 4.05
C LEU A 141 -1.96 -4.59 4.21
N LYS A 142 -3.17 -5.03 3.82
CA LYS A 142 -3.54 -6.47 3.89
C LYS A 142 -2.62 -7.37 3.08
N CYS A 143 -2.03 -6.84 2.00
CA CYS A 143 -1.13 -7.56 1.11
C CYS A 143 0.33 -7.17 1.30
N PHE A 144 0.64 -6.29 2.25
CA PHE A 144 2.00 -5.87 2.52
C PHE A 144 2.80 -7.03 3.13
N PRO A 145 4.01 -7.33 2.62
CA PRO A 145 4.85 -8.43 3.09
C PRO A 145 5.56 -8.12 4.43
N PHE A 146 4.80 -7.97 5.52
CA PHE A 146 5.33 -7.65 6.86
C PHE A 146 6.30 -8.70 7.44
N ASP A 147 6.27 -9.91 6.92
CA ASP A 147 7.21 -10.99 7.23
C ASP A 147 8.59 -10.78 6.59
N LYS A 148 8.65 -10.06 5.46
CA LYS A 148 9.89 -9.80 4.70
C LYS A 148 10.54 -8.46 5.00
N TYR A 149 9.78 -7.47 5.46
CA TYR A 149 10.30 -6.12 5.69
C TYR A 149 10.12 -5.69 7.14
N ASP A 150 11.15 -5.04 7.67
CA ASP A 150 11.16 -4.45 8.99
C ASP A 150 11.12 -2.93 8.88
N VAL A 151 9.92 -2.37 8.85
CA VAL A 151 9.71 -0.92 8.74
C VAL A 151 9.76 -0.32 10.14
N LYS A 152 10.53 0.75 10.36
CA LYS A 152 10.63 1.37 11.70
C LYS A 152 9.45 2.29 11.99
N VAL A 153 9.13 3.16 11.03
CA VAL A 153 8.08 4.18 11.17
C VAL A 153 7.21 4.22 9.91
N TRP A 154 5.91 4.36 10.11
CA TRP A 154 4.95 4.62 9.05
C TRP A 154 4.27 5.95 9.28
N THR A 155 3.98 6.68 8.20
CA THR A 155 2.89 7.66 8.15
C THR A 155 1.84 7.13 7.21
N ILE A 156 0.59 7.07 7.66
CA ILE A 156 -0.50 6.47 6.88
C ILE A 156 -1.68 7.42 6.89
N GLU A 157 -2.26 7.69 5.72
CA GLU A 157 -3.55 8.38 5.62
C GLU A 157 -4.64 7.49 6.27
N VAL A 158 -5.34 8.02 7.26
CA VAL A 158 -6.35 7.30 8.07
C VAL A 158 -7.74 7.92 8.00
N ASN A 159 -7.95 8.90 7.12
CA ASN A 159 -9.27 9.50 6.90
C ASN A 159 -10.33 8.47 6.44
N ARG A 160 -9.91 7.30 5.94
CA ARG A 160 -10.75 6.18 5.53
C ARG A 160 -10.32 4.88 6.20
N ASN A 161 -11.29 4.18 6.78
CA ASN A 161 -11.10 2.84 7.39
C ASN A 161 -10.00 2.77 8.47
N GLU A 162 -9.87 3.82 9.28
CA GLU A 162 -8.88 3.91 10.37
C GLU A 162 -8.86 2.66 11.26
N LEU A 163 -10.02 2.17 11.69
CA LEU A 163 -10.11 0.98 12.54
C LEU A 163 -9.54 -0.27 11.85
N GLY A 164 -9.78 -0.43 10.55
CA GLY A 164 -9.23 -1.55 9.78
C GLY A 164 -7.71 -1.45 9.64
N ILE A 165 -7.18 -0.23 9.46
CA ILE A 165 -5.74 0.03 9.44
C ILE A 165 -5.13 -0.31 10.80
N ASP A 166 -5.73 0.15 11.90
CA ASP A 166 -5.28 -0.15 13.26
C ASP A 166 -5.23 -1.64 13.55
N GLU A 167 -6.27 -2.39 13.16
CA GLU A 167 -6.28 -3.85 13.35
C GLU A 167 -5.14 -4.54 12.60
N ILE A 168 -4.87 -4.15 11.34
CA ILE A 168 -3.80 -4.73 10.53
C ILE A 168 -2.44 -4.39 11.13
N MET A 169 -2.19 -3.11 11.40
CA MET A 169 -0.93 -2.63 11.95
C MET A 169 -0.63 -3.30 13.30
N LEU A 170 -1.62 -3.41 14.18
CA LEU A 170 -1.50 -4.08 15.48
C LEU A 170 -1.18 -5.57 15.33
N ALA A 171 -1.84 -6.28 14.41
CA ALA A 171 -1.56 -7.69 14.13
C ALA A 171 -0.11 -7.92 13.67
N HIS A 172 0.49 -6.93 13.00
CA HIS A 172 1.87 -6.97 12.52
C HIS A 172 2.90 -6.31 13.45
N GLY A 173 2.51 -5.95 14.68
CA GLY A 173 3.43 -5.49 15.73
C GLY A 173 3.70 -3.98 15.73
N TYR A 174 2.84 -3.20 15.09
CA TYR A 174 2.90 -1.75 15.05
C TYR A 174 1.81 -1.14 15.94
N VAL A 175 2.12 -0.02 16.57
CA VAL A 175 1.15 0.75 17.35
C VAL A 175 1.02 2.14 16.76
N LYS A 176 -0.20 2.68 16.80
CA LYS A 176 -0.45 4.09 16.51
C LYS A 176 0.12 4.92 17.65
N ASP A 177 1.10 5.77 17.35
CA ASP A 177 1.79 6.61 18.33
C ASP A 177 1.21 8.03 18.34
N TYR A 178 0.85 8.56 17.16
CA TYR A 178 0.37 9.93 17.04
C TYR A 178 -0.61 10.11 15.89
N HIS A 179 -1.51 11.09 16.01
CA HIS A 179 -2.33 11.60 14.92
C HIS A 179 -1.76 12.91 14.40
N LEU A 180 -1.55 13.01 13.10
CA LEU A 180 -1.24 14.28 12.46
C LEU A 180 -2.55 14.93 12.04
N THR A 181 -2.90 16.02 12.73
CA THR A 181 -4.16 16.72 12.52
C THR A 181 -3.97 17.97 11.67
N PHE A 182 -4.80 18.13 10.65
CA PHE A 182 -4.88 19.37 9.84
C PHE A 182 -6.25 20.00 10.08
N PHE A 183 -6.29 21.24 10.58
CA PHE A 183 -7.54 21.92 10.99
C PHE A 183 -8.47 21.02 11.82
N GLN A 184 -7.94 20.36 12.85
CA GLN A 184 -8.67 19.44 13.74
C GLN A 184 -9.17 18.14 13.09
N SER A 185 -8.96 17.96 11.78
CA SER A 185 -9.27 16.72 11.08
C SER A 185 -8.09 15.75 11.20
N ARG A 186 -8.37 14.51 11.59
CA ARG A 186 -7.38 13.43 11.62
C ARG A 186 -7.21 12.89 10.21
N LEU A 187 -6.17 13.34 9.52
CA LEU A 187 -5.89 12.92 8.16
C LEU A 187 -4.88 11.79 8.16
N ASP A 188 -3.76 11.95 8.87
CA ASP A 188 -2.70 10.94 8.94
C ASP A 188 -2.45 10.45 10.37
N ALA A 189 -1.88 9.27 10.47
CA ALA A 189 -1.38 8.70 11.71
C ALA A 189 0.04 8.18 11.57
N VAL A 190 0.81 8.30 12.65
CA VAL A 190 2.15 7.73 12.78
C VAL A 190 2.04 6.38 13.47
N TYR A 191 2.60 5.34 12.84
CA TYR A 191 2.72 4.02 13.44
C TYR A 191 4.19 3.65 13.63
N VAL A 192 4.52 3.12 14.81
CA VAL A 192 5.90 2.72 15.14
C VAL A 192 5.94 1.24 15.49
N LYS A 193 7.01 0.56 15.06
CA LYS A 193 7.24 -0.83 15.44
C LYS A 193 7.55 -0.92 16.94
N ARG A 194 6.87 -1.83 17.65
CA ARG A 194 7.26 -2.14 19.03
C ARG A 194 8.32 -3.25 19.06
N PRO A 195 9.46 -3.03 19.73
CA PRO A 195 10.48 -4.06 19.87
C PRO A 195 10.08 -5.15 20.88
N ALA A 196 9.19 -4.84 21.84
CA ALA A 196 8.71 -5.80 22.83
C ALA A 196 7.41 -6.49 22.36
N PRO A 197 7.24 -7.79 22.63
CA PRO A 197 5.97 -8.49 22.40
C PRO A 197 4.86 -7.77 23.17
N MET A 198 3.75 -7.50 22.49
CA MET A 198 2.58 -6.93 23.15
C MET A 198 2.00 -7.96 24.13
N GLN A 199 2.09 -7.68 25.42
CA GLN A 199 1.37 -8.43 26.44
C GLN A 199 -0.01 -7.82 26.60
N VAL A 200 -1.05 -8.58 26.26
CA VAL A 200 -2.44 -8.18 26.50
C VAL A 200 -2.80 -8.71 27.90
N PRO A 201 -3.01 -7.85 28.92
CA PRO A 201 -3.06 -8.31 30.31
C PRO A 201 -4.17 -9.31 30.62
N TRP A 202 -5.20 -9.34 29.77
CA TRP A 202 -6.42 -10.15 29.87
C TRP A 202 -6.51 -11.26 28.82
N GLN A 203 -5.43 -11.51 28.06
CA GLN A 203 -5.34 -12.66 27.16
C GLN A 203 -4.01 -13.38 27.37
N THR A 204 -4.05 -14.69 27.43
CA THR A 204 -2.85 -15.53 27.40
C THR A 204 -2.08 -15.31 26.09
N HIS A 205 -0.78 -15.57 26.09
CA HIS A 205 0.04 -15.48 24.87
C HIS A 205 -0.51 -16.37 23.73
N GLU A 206 -1.07 -17.53 24.08
CA GLU A 206 -1.72 -18.44 23.11
C GLU A 206 -2.99 -17.85 22.51
N GLU A 207 -3.86 -17.24 23.32
CA GLU A 207 -5.08 -16.56 22.82
C GLU A 207 -4.73 -15.41 21.88
N TRP A 208 -3.67 -14.66 22.19
CA TRP A 208 -3.17 -13.61 21.29
C TRP A 208 -2.65 -14.18 19.97
N LEU A 209 -1.86 -15.27 20.01
CA LEU A 209 -1.37 -15.94 18.80
C LEU A 209 -2.52 -16.49 17.95
N GLN A 210 -3.55 -17.06 18.59
CA GLN A 210 -4.76 -17.54 17.91
C GLN A 210 -5.54 -16.39 17.26
N TRP A 211 -5.75 -15.29 17.98
CA TRP A 211 -6.40 -14.09 17.44
C TRP A 211 -5.62 -13.55 16.24
N LYS A 212 -4.29 -13.39 16.38
CA LYS A 212 -3.41 -12.90 15.31
C LYS A 212 -3.48 -13.79 14.08
N LYS A 213 -3.33 -15.11 14.25
CA LYS A 213 -3.43 -16.09 13.17
C LYS A 213 -4.82 -16.05 12.51
N GLY A 214 -5.88 -15.88 13.30
CA GLY A 214 -7.24 -15.72 12.82
C GLY A 214 -7.41 -14.46 11.96
N LYS A 215 -6.88 -13.32 12.42
CA LYS A 215 -6.91 -12.04 11.68
C LYS A 215 -6.09 -12.11 10.39
N GLU A 216 -4.85 -12.59 10.45
CA GLU A 216 -4.00 -12.81 9.26
C GLU A 216 -4.69 -13.72 8.22
N ASN A 217 -5.32 -14.81 8.66
CA ASN A 217 -6.10 -15.68 7.78
C ASN A 217 -7.35 -14.97 7.24
N THR A 218 -8.00 -14.10 8.02
CA THR A 218 -9.16 -13.32 7.57
C THR A 218 -8.74 -12.31 6.48
N PHE A 219 -7.57 -11.70 6.63
CA PHE A 219 -7.02 -10.79 5.62
C PHE A 219 -6.61 -11.55 4.34
N LYS A 220 -6.00 -12.73 4.46
CA LYS A 220 -5.63 -13.59 3.33
C LYS A 220 -6.83 -14.24 2.61
N ASN A 221 -7.86 -14.66 3.35
CA ASN A 221 -9.03 -15.39 2.82
C ASN A 221 -10.17 -14.48 2.34
N ARG A 222 -10.11 -13.17 2.56
CA ARG A 222 -10.92 -12.23 1.79
C ARG A 222 -10.37 -12.16 0.37
N LYS A 223 -10.64 -13.19 -0.43
CA LYS A 223 -10.66 -13.04 -1.89
C LYS A 223 -11.54 -11.81 -2.18
N PRO A 224 -11.12 -10.86 -3.04
CA PRO A 224 -12.07 -9.90 -3.58
C PRO A 224 -13.24 -10.71 -4.12
N ARG A 225 -14.47 -10.35 -3.76
CA ARG A 225 -15.69 -11.04 -4.20
C ARG A 225 -15.92 -10.78 -5.69
N ILE A 226 -15.02 -11.26 -6.54
CA ILE A 226 -15.24 -11.26 -7.98
C ILE A 226 -16.22 -12.41 -8.23
N HIS A 227 -17.49 -12.05 -8.44
CA HIS A 227 -18.42 -12.95 -9.09
C HIS A 227 -18.09 -12.93 -10.58
N PHE A 228 -17.23 -13.85 -11.01
CA PHE A 228 -17.20 -14.20 -12.43
C PHE A 228 -18.49 -14.96 -12.73
N THR A 229 -19.46 -14.30 -13.36
CA THR A 229 -20.40 -15.03 -14.21
C THR A 229 -19.63 -15.46 -15.46
N SER A 230 -18.94 -16.59 -15.38
CA SER A 230 -18.40 -17.22 -16.58
C SER A 230 -19.56 -17.81 -17.36
N LYS A 231 -19.98 -17.11 -18.41
CA LYS A 231 -20.55 -17.82 -19.56
C LYS A 231 -19.37 -18.27 -20.42
N VAL A 232 -19.26 -19.60 -20.48
CA VAL A 232 -18.53 -20.41 -21.46
C VAL A 232 -17.02 -20.55 -21.23
N GLY A 233 -16.64 -21.79 -20.89
CA GLY A 233 -15.59 -22.47 -21.64
C GLY A 233 -14.24 -22.69 -20.96
N ILE A 234 -14.13 -23.87 -20.33
CA ILE A 234 -12.91 -24.70 -20.21
C ILE A 234 -11.90 -24.30 -19.12
N LEU A 235 -12.06 -24.96 -17.97
CA LEU A 235 -11.02 -25.31 -17.01
C LEU A 235 -10.25 -26.53 -17.52
N THR A 236 -8.93 -26.48 -17.58
CA THR A 236 -8.07 -27.65 -17.24
C THR A 236 -6.68 -27.20 -16.79
N CYS A 237 -6.31 -27.56 -15.57
CA CYS A 237 -4.99 -28.14 -15.29
C CYS A 237 -5.11 -29.04 -14.05
N ASN A 238 -5.35 -30.33 -14.28
CA ASN A 238 -5.00 -31.43 -13.36
C ASN A 238 -3.83 -32.16 -14.07
N ILE A 239 -2.86 -32.76 -13.39
CA ILE A 239 -2.98 -34.01 -12.61
C ILE A 239 -1.71 -34.16 -11.74
N SER A 240 -1.86 -34.58 -10.48
CA SER A 240 -0.88 -35.46 -9.83
C SER A 240 -1.56 -36.79 -9.55
N THR A 241 -1.09 -37.84 -10.20
CA THR A 241 -1.45 -39.23 -9.90
C THR A 241 -0.78 -39.68 -8.62
N ASN A 242 -1.51 -40.37 -7.76
CA ASN A 242 -0.98 -41.56 -7.13
C ASN A 242 -2.10 -42.60 -6.93
N SER A 243 -1.85 -43.77 -7.51
CA SER A 243 -2.38 -45.10 -7.19
C SER A 243 -2.48 -45.32 -5.67
N SER A 244 -3.43 -46.08 -5.13
CA SER A 244 -3.95 -47.39 -5.57
C SER A 244 -5.38 -47.60 -5.08
#